data_AF-A0A7Y5DXI3-F1
#
_entry.id   AF-A0A7Y5DXI3-F1
#
_cell.length_a   1.000
_cell.length_b   1.000
_cell.length_c   1.000
_cell.angle_alpha   90.00
_cell.angle_beta   90.00
_cell.angle_gamma   90.00
#
_symmetry.space_group_name_H-M   'P 1'
#
loop_
_entity.id
_entity.type
_entity.pdbx_description
1 polymer ?
#
loop_
_entity_poly.entity_id
_entity_poly.type
_entity_poly.pdbx_seq_one_letter_code
_entity_poly.pdbx_strand_id
1 'polypeptide(L)'
;MPFSLPRVSLLVVGLGLASGCKRDGESGNKTNDDRVRAAELRTKATQDFVDRKGQACLDHLAAADKLDPDPERIATSRIMRTVHAQCTMLAGHCDEGKVELRVAFAENMKDLGPTMLDTAVDGAVGTYCGDGATLPRDRLQVATSDLERAHLREDPDVCESAYRRIVATVPTVEAGTQPRDKEAVEHAKRSRLLGPMCLGKASRCPAAYKMFNEIMVDQGTPPRIEAFSAMVPNCVGKL
;
A
#
# COMPACT_ATOMS: atom_id res chain seq x y z
N MET A 1 -45.13 12.39 -17.88
CA MET A 1 -45.88 12.73 -16.65
C MET A 1 -45.37 14.09 -16.17
N PRO A 2 -46.15 15.19 -16.35
CA PRO A 2 -45.74 16.51 -15.91
C PRO A 2 -46.21 16.75 -14.45
N PHE A 3 -45.28 17.09 -13.57
CA PHE A 3 -45.59 17.47 -12.19
C PHE A 3 -45.98 18.96 -12.14
N SER A 4 -47.19 19.20 -11.64
CA SER A 4 -47.78 20.51 -11.39
C SER A 4 -47.35 21.02 -10.01
N LEU A 5 -46.81 22.23 -9.94
CA LEU A 5 -46.46 22.92 -8.68
C LEU A 5 -47.63 23.80 -8.23
N PRO A 6 -48.05 23.75 -6.95
CA PRO A 6 -49.02 24.72 -6.43
C PRO A 6 -48.34 26.00 -5.92
N ARG A 7 -49.15 27.07 -6.01
CA ARG A 7 -48.83 28.48 -5.80
C ARG A 7 -48.54 28.84 -4.34
N VAL A 8 -47.65 29.82 -4.24
CA VAL A 8 -47.32 30.68 -3.08
C VAL A 8 -48.57 31.29 -2.44
N SER A 9 -48.59 31.35 -1.10
CA SER A 9 -49.35 32.35 -0.34
C SER A 9 -48.43 33.05 0.64
N LEU A 10 -48.24 34.35 0.37
CA LEU A 10 -47.62 35.34 1.21
C LEU A 10 -48.51 35.57 2.45
N LEU A 11 -47.92 35.57 3.64
CA LEU A 11 -48.55 36.18 4.81
C LEU A 11 -47.50 37.00 5.56
N VAL A 12 -47.70 38.32 5.50
CA VAL A 12 -46.94 39.37 6.20
C VAL A 12 -47.71 39.75 7.45
N VAL A 13 -47.17 39.43 8.62
CA VAL A 13 -47.49 39.99 9.95
C VAL A 13 -46.24 39.73 10.80
N GLY A 14 -45.65 40.59 11.60
CA GLY A 14 -45.94 41.92 12.11
C GLY A 14 -44.78 42.30 13.04
N LEU A 15 -44.62 43.59 13.31
CA LEU A 15 -43.53 44.17 14.09
C LEU A 15 -43.42 43.60 15.52
N GLY A 16 -42.18 43.33 15.94
CA GLY A 16 -41.77 43.13 17.32
C GLY A 16 -40.38 43.68 17.54
N LEU A 17 -40.29 44.95 17.96
CA LEU A 17 -39.08 45.60 18.47
C LEU A 17 -38.81 45.11 19.90
N ALA A 18 -37.72 44.38 20.11
CA ALA A 18 -37.05 44.28 21.40
C ALA A 18 -35.56 43.96 21.18
N SER A 19 -34.77 45.04 21.18
CA SER A 19 -33.40 45.19 21.66
C SER A 19 -32.77 43.96 22.32
N GLY A 20 -31.66 43.47 21.75
CA GLY A 20 -30.74 42.58 22.46
C GLY A 20 -30.00 41.51 21.65
N CYS A 21 -29.94 41.56 20.32
CA CYS A 21 -29.01 40.69 19.59
C CYS A 21 -27.58 41.20 19.73
N LYS A 22 -26.89 40.73 20.78
CA LYS A 22 -25.43 40.64 20.76
C LYS A 22 -25.11 39.69 19.60
N ARG A 23 -24.67 40.25 18.47
CA ARG A 23 -24.15 39.45 17.36
C ARG A 23 -22.85 38.82 17.86
N ASP A 24 -22.92 37.56 18.24
CA ASP A 24 -21.75 36.69 18.31
C ASP A 24 -21.28 36.43 16.87
N GLY A 25 -20.72 37.47 16.24
CA GLY A 25 -20.24 37.49 14.86
C GLY A 25 -18.89 36.80 14.67
N GLU A 26 -18.46 35.98 15.63
CA GLU A 26 -17.11 35.40 15.66
C GLU A 26 -17.08 33.87 15.46
N SER A 27 -18.26 33.23 15.38
CA SER A 27 -18.35 31.76 15.24
C SER A 27 -18.31 31.28 13.77
N GLY A 28 -18.74 32.12 12.83
CA GLY A 28 -18.81 31.77 11.40
C GLY A 28 -17.45 31.70 10.69
N ASN A 29 -16.47 32.52 11.09
CA ASN A 29 -15.16 32.58 10.42
C ASN A 29 -14.24 31.43 10.85
N LYS A 30 -14.23 31.12 12.14
CA LYS A 30 -13.38 30.07 12.72
C LYS A 30 -13.64 28.69 12.12
N THR A 31 -14.90 28.35 11.90
CA THR A 31 -15.29 27.04 11.35
C THR A 31 -14.83 26.89 9.88
N ASN A 32 -14.81 27.98 9.11
CA ASN A 32 -14.31 27.95 7.74
C ASN A 32 -12.77 27.86 7.70
N ASP A 33 -12.10 28.64 8.54
CA ASP A 33 -10.64 28.61 8.67
C ASP A 33 -10.13 27.23 9.14
N ASP A 34 -10.80 26.61 10.12
CA ASP A 34 -10.45 25.27 10.60
C ASP A 34 -10.66 24.20 9.51
N ARG A 35 -11.69 24.33 8.67
CA ARG A 35 -11.90 23.44 7.52
C ARG A 35 -10.82 23.58 6.45
N VAL A 36 -10.39 24.81 6.14
CA VAL A 36 -9.28 25.05 5.20
C VAL A 36 -8.00 24.42 5.73
N ARG A 37 -7.69 24.63 7.02
CA ARG A 37 -6.52 24.03 7.67
C ARG A 37 -6.58 22.50 7.73
N ALA A 38 -7.75 21.92 7.98
CA ALA A 38 -7.95 20.48 7.94
C ALA A 38 -7.69 19.92 6.53
N ALA A 39 -8.14 20.62 5.48
CA ALA A 39 -7.86 20.23 4.10
C ALA A 39 -6.35 20.28 3.77
N GLU A 40 -5.64 21.32 4.21
CA GLU A 40 -4.18 21.41 4.05
C GLU A 40 -3.45 20.26 4.75
N LEU A 41 -3.88 19.89 5.96
CA LEU A 41 -3.32 18.76 6.69
C LEU A 41 -3.57 17.43 5.96
N ARG A 42 -4.75 17.22 5.39
CA ARG A 42 -5.04 16.03 4.56
C ARG A 42 -4.17 16.01 3.29
N THR A 43 -3.91 17.16 2.67
CA THR A 43 -2.96 17.25 1.55
C THR A 43 -1.54 16.89 1.97
N LYS A 44 -1.08 17.36 3.14
CA LYS A 44 0.23 16.97 3.70
C LYS A 44 0.29 15.48 4.00
N ALA A 45 -0.76 14.89 4.57
CA ALA A 45 -0.82 13.46 4.80
C ALA A 45 -0.68 12.65 3.49
N THR A 46 -1.34 13.08 2.41
CA THR A 46 -1.17 12.47 1.09
C THR A 46 0.27 12.60 0.58
N GLN A 47 0.92 13.74 0.78
CA GLN A 47 2.32 13.90 0.42
C GLN A 47 3.23 12.99 1.25
N ASP A 48 3.00 12.89 2.56
CA ASP A 48 3.75 11.99 3.44
C ASP A 48 3.54 10.52 3.07
N PHE A 49 2.34 10.14 2.65
CA PHE A 49 2.07 8.82 2.08
C PHE A 49 2.93 8.54 0.84
N VAL A 50 2.98 9.47 -0.12
CA VAL A 50 3.81 9.36 -1.33
C VAL A 50 5.30 9.29 -0.97
N ASP A 51 5.74 10.12 -0.02
CA ASP A 51 7.11 10.16 0.50
C ASP A 51 7.44 8.95 1.41
N ARG A 52 6.46 8.05 1.64
CA ARG A 52 6.56 6.87 2.51
C ARG A 52 6.85 7.18 3.99
N LYS A 53 6.45 8.35 4.47
CA LYS A 53 6.55 8.80 5.87
C LYS A 53 5.28 8.42 6.64
N GLY A 54 5.13 7.12 6.93
CA GLY A 54 3.90 6.59 7.53
C GLY A 54 3.44 7.31 8.80
N GLN A 55 4.34 7.51 9.78
CA GLN A 55 3.99 8.20 11.02
C GLN A 55 3.57 9.66 10.80
N ALA A 56 4.30 10.41 9.96
CA ALA A 56 3.95 11.80 9.65
C ALA A 56 2.60 11.91 8.94
N CYS A 57 2.28 10.95 8.06
CA CYS A 57 0.96 10.85 7.44
C CYS A 57 -0.14 10.70 8.51
N LEU A 58 0.02 9.76 9.45
CA LEU A 58 -0.94 9.54 10.52
C LEU A 58 -1.11 10.78 11.43
N ASP A 59 0.00 11.45 11.77
CA ASP A 59 -0.02 12.65 12.60
C ASP A 59 -0.81 13.79 11.93
N HIS A 60 -0.62 13.99 10.63
CA HIS A 60 -1.37 14.99 9.86
C HIS A 60 -2.85 14.63 9.71
N LEU A 61 -3.19 13.35 9.49
CA LEU A 61 -4.58 12.89 9.47
C LEU A 61 -5.28 13.12 10.83
N ALA A 62 -4.63 12.74 11.93
CA ALA A 62 -5.17 12.95 13.27
C ALA A 62 -5.33 14.45 13.62
N ALA A 63 -4.43 15.30 13.15
CA ALA A 63 -4.55 16.75 13.31
C ALA A 63 -5.71 17.33 12.49
N ALA A 64 -5.95 16.83 11.28
CA ALA A 64 -7.08 17.25 10.45
C ALA A 64 -8.42 16.88 11.10
N ASP A 65 -8.53 15.67 11.64
CA ASP A 65 -9.75 15.17 12.28
C ASP A 65 -10.14 15.97 13.53
N LYS A 66 -9.15 16.51 14.27
CA LYS A 66 -9.40 17.40 15.41
C LYS A 66 -9.97 18.76 14.99
N LEU A 67 -9.62 19.25 13.80
CA LEU A 67 -10.09 20.54 13.27
C LEU A 67 -11.43 20.43 12.55
N ASP A 68 -11.67 19.29 11.88
CA ASP A 68 -12.89 19.03 11.10
C ASP A 68 -13.40 17.61 11.41
N PRO A 69 -14.11 17.41 12.54
CA PRO A 69 -14.57 16.10 13.02
C PRO A 69 -15.80 15.58 12.27
N ASP A 70 -16.03 16.04 11.03
CA ASP A 70 -17.13 15.60 10.20
C ASP A 70 -16.97 14.10 9.86
N PRO A 71 -17.95 13.24 10.22
CA PRO A 71 -17.86 11.79 10.01
C PRO A 71 -17.59 11.37 8.55
N GLU A 72 -17.93 12.21 7.57
CA GLU A 72 -17.65 11.93 6.16
C GLU A 72 -16.21 12.26 5.75
N ARG A 73 -15.51 13.11 6.53
CA ARG A 73 -14.17 13.64 6.20
C ARG A 73 -13.06 13.22 7.17
N ILE A 74 -13.39 12.59 8.29
CA ILE A 74 -12.36 12.05 9.19
C ILE A 74 -11.52 10.96 8.53
N ALA A 75 -10.30 10.70 9.03
CA ALA A 75 -9.37 9.72 8.47
C ALA A 75 -9.95 8.30 8.40
N THR A 76 -10.86 7.98 9.32
CA THR A 76 -11.57 6.69 9.38
C THR A 76 -12.85 6.67 8.54
N SER A 77 -13.17 7.75 7.81
CA SER A 77 -14.29 7.81 6.88
C SER A 77 -14.05 6.88 5.69
N ARG A 78 -15.13 6.51 5.01
CA ARG A 78 -15.07 5.61 3.85
C ARG A 78 -14.06 6.05 2.78
N ILE A 79 -13.91 7.37 2.60
CA ILE A 79 -13.03 7.96 1.58
C ILE A 79 -11.56 7.87 2.00
N MET A 80 -11.26 8.11 3.28
CA MET A 80 -9.89 8.24 3.78
C MET A 80 -9.33 6.97 4.42
N ARG A 81 -10.18 5.99 4.76
CA ARG A 81 -9.78 4.75 5.45
C ARG A 81 -8.71 3.95 4.72
N THR A 82 -8.74 3.93 3.39
CA THR A 82 -7.69 3.29 2.58
C THR A 82 -6.32 3.95 2.81
N VAL A 83 -6.27 5.29 2.82
CA VAL A 83 -5.03 6.06 3.03
C VAL A 83 -4.54 5.87 4.46
N HIS A 84 -5.45 5.96 5.45
CA HIS A 84 -5.12 5.73 6.85
C HIS A 84 -4.49 4.35 7.04
N ALA A 85 -5.14 3.28 6.57
CA ALA A 85 -4.62 1.91 6.66
C ALA A 85 -3.24 1.73 6.00
N GLN A 86 -3.00 2.36 4.85
CA GLN A 86 -1.71 2.31 4.17
C GLN A 86 -0.62 3.09 4.93
N CYS A 87 -0.96 4.24 5.52
CA CYS A 87 -0.05 4.98 6.39
C CYS A 87 0.28 4.21 7.67
N THR A 88 -0.69 3.48 8.24
CA THR A 88 -0.49 2.54 9.36
C THR A 88 0.51 1.45 9.00
N MET A 89 0.40 0.85 7.81
CA MET A 89 1.40 -0.11 7.33
C MET A 89 2.80 0.52 7.18
N LEU A 90 2.89 1.71 6.59
CA LEU A 90 4.15 2.44 6.41
C LEU A 90 4.79 2.88 7.73
N ALA A 91 3.99 3.07 8.78
CA ALA A 91 4.46 3.36 10.13
C ALA A 91 5.02 2.12 10.85
N GLY A 92 4.97 0.94 10.22
CA GLY A 92 5.44 -0.33 10.77
C GLY A 92 4.34 -1.15 11.44
N HIS A 93 3.09 -0.68 11.45
CA HIS A 93 1.95 -1.38 12.02
C HIS A 93 1.23 -2.22 10.96
N CYS A 94 1.97 -3.15 10.33
CA CYS A 94 1.48 -3.91 9.18
C CYS A 94 0.18 -4.68 9.46
N ASP A 95 0.11 -5.41 10.57
CA ASP A 95 -1.05 -6.25 10.91
C ASP A 95 -2.33 -5.42 11.13
N GLU A 96 -2.22 -4.29 11.83
CA GLU A 96 -3.32 -3.36 12.04
C GLU A 96 -3.79 -2.76 10.71
N GLY A 97 -2.85 -2.26 9.91
CA GLY A 97 -3.14 -1.71 8.59
C GLY A 97 -3.80 -2.74 7.66
N LYS A 98 -3.46 -4.03 7.73
CA LYS A 98 -4.09 -5.09 6.92
C LYS A 98 -5.56 -5.26 7.26
N VAL A 99 -5.88 -5.29 8.55
CA VAL A 99 -7.26 -5.43 9.02
C VAL A 99 -8.08 -4.24 8.55
N GLU A 100 -7.57 -3.03 8.76
CA GLU A 100 -8.26 -1.81 8.37
C GLU A 100 -8.43 -1.70 6.84
N LEU A 101 -7.39 -2.03 6.08
CA LEU A 101 -7.43 -1.99 4.63
C LEU A 101 -8.43 -3.01 4.06
N ARG A 102 -8.54 -4.20 4.66
CA ARG A 102 -9.54 -5.20 4.26
C ARG A 102 -10.95 -4.65 4.41
N VAL A 103 -11.23 -3.97 5.52
CA VAL A 103 -12.53 -3.32 5.76
C VAL A 103 -12.75 -2.21 4.73
N ALA A 104 -11.75 -1.36 4.49
CA ALA A 104 -11.83 -0.28 3.52
C ALA A 104 -12.13 -0.80 2.09
N PHE A 105 -11.46 -1.87 1.67
CA PHE A 105 -11.72 -2.49 0.37
C PHE A 105 -13.10 -3.16 0.31
N ALA A 106 -13.56 -3.83 1.36
CA ALA A 106 -14.90 -4.40 1.38
C ALA A 106 -16.00 -3.32 1.25
N GLU A 107 -15.80 -2.14 1.84
CA GLU A 107 -16.74 -1.01 1.75
C GLU A 107 -16.68 -0.30 0.39
N ASN A 108 -15.49 -0.18 -0.21
CA ASN A 108 -15.27 0.60 -1.43
C ASN A 108 -15.35 -0.23 -2.72
N MET A 109 -15.07 -1.53 -2.66
CA MET A 109 -15.00 -2.44 -3.79
C MET A 109 -16.02 -3.57 -3.62
N LYS A 110 -17.31 -3.20 -3.59
CA LYS A 110 -18.42 -4.13 -3.29
C LYS A 110 -18.54 -5.30 -4.27
N ASP A 111 -18.00 -5.15 -5.47
CA ASP A 111 -18.02 -6.18 -6.52
C ASP A 111 -16.92 -7.22 -6.36
N LEU A 112 -15.95 -7.00 -5.46
CA LEU A 112 -14.88 -7.96 -5.20
C LEU A 112 -15.34 -9.02 -4.20
N GLY A 113 -15.24 -10.29 -4.62
CA GLY A 113 -15.40 -11.42 -3.71
C GLY A 113 -14.30 -11.46 -2.63
N PRO A 114 -14.52 -12.21 -1.52
CA PRO A 114 -13.58 -12.30 -0.40
C PRO A 114 -12.14 -12.63 -0.81
N THR A 115 -11.97 -13.57 -1.75
CA THR A 115 -10.65 -13.97 -2.27
C THR A 115 -9.93 -12.83 -2.98
N MET A 116 -10.64 -12.02 -3.77
CA MET A 116 -10.03 -10.90 -4.48
C MET A 116 -9.66 -9.76 -3.52
N LEU A 117 -10.49 -9.51 -2.50
CA LEU A 117 -10.17 -8.57 -1.43
C LEU A 117 -8.91 -8.98 -0.69
N ASP A 118 -8.80 -10.27 -0.37
CA ASP A 118 -7.60 -10.86 0.22
C ASP A 118 -6.36 -10.61 -0.65
N THR A 119 -6.40 -10.97 -1.93
CA THR A 119 -5.29 -10.73 -2.85
C THR A 119 -4.91 -9.25 -2.94
N ALA A 120 -5.88 -8.34 -2.95
CA ALA A 120 -5.63 -6.90 -2.95
C ALA A 120 -4.91 -6.43 -1.68
N VAL A 121 -5.29 -6.96 -0.50
CA VAL A 121 -4.62 -6.68 0.76
C VAL A 121 -3.17 -7.21 0.75
N ASP A 122 -2.92 -8.40 0.21
CA ASP A 122 -1.54 -8.91 0.10
C ASP A 122 -0.67 -8.04 -0.80
N GLY A 123 -1.21 -7.57 -1.92
CA GLY A 123 -0.49 -6.65 -2.80
C GLY A 123 -0.10 -5.36 -2.07
N ALA A 124 -0.99 -4.86 -1.20
CA ALA A 124 -0.70 -3.71 -0.35
C ALA A 124 0.39 -4.02 0.70
N VAL A 125 0.40 -5.22 1.29
CA VAL A 125 1.45 -5.66 2.24
C VAL A 125 2.84 -5.57 1.61
N GLY A 126 3.02 -6.15 0.41
CA GLY A 126 4.31 -6.11 -0.30
C GLY A 126 4.77 -4.69 -0.68
N THR A 127 3.84 -3.73 -0.69
CA THR A 127 4.10 -2.34 -1.05
C THR A 127 4.37 -1.46 0.17
N TYR A 128 3.62 -1.64 1.26
CA TYR A 128 3.57 -0.66 2.35
C TYR A 128 4.17 -1.16 3.67
N CYS A 129 4.24 -2.47 3.91
CA CYS A 129 4.67 -2.95 5.23
C CYS A 129 6.18 -2.87 5.48
N GLY A 130 7.01 -2.99 4.44
CA GLY A 130 8.47 -2.99 4.60
C GLY A 130 8.94 -3.94 5.71
N ASP A 131 9.75 -3.44 6.64
CA ASP A 131 10.24 -4.22 7.78
C ASP A 131 9.21 -4.45 8.89
N GLY A 132 8.05 -3.78 8.84
CA GLY A 132 6.92 -3.99 9.77
C GLY A 132 6.18 -5.31 9.55
N ALA A 133 6.51 -6.09 8.51
CA ALA A 133 5.91 -7.39 8.24
C ALA A 133 6.37 -8.45 9.28
N THR A 134 5.46 -8.86 10.15
CA THR A 134 5.75 -9.82 11.24
C THR A 134 5.57 -11.27 10.78
N LEU A 135 4.54 -11.55 9.98
CA LEU A 135 4.21 -12.90 9.51
C LEU A 135 5.19 -13.37 8.42
N PRO A 136 5.61 -14.65 8.42
CA PRO A 136 6.52 -15.18 7.39
C PRO A 136 6.01 -14.94 5.96
N ARG A 137 4.70 -15.12 5.76
CA ARG A 137 4.03 -14.88 4.47
C ARG A 137 4.13 -13.42 4.03
N ASP A 138 3.93 -12.48 4.93
CA ASP A 138 4.02 -11.05 4.64
C ASP A 138 5.46 -10.64 4.33
N ARG A 139 6.44 -11.20 5.05
CA ARG A 139 7.87 -11.00 4.75
C ARG A 139 8.24 -11.53 3.36
N LEU A 140 7.69 -12.68 2.98
CA LEU A 140 7.88 -13.24 1.65
C LEU A 140 7.31 -12.30 0.57
N GLN A 141 6.12 -11.76 0.81
CA GLN A 141 5.48 -10.81 -0.10
C GLN A 141 6.28 -9.51 -0.23
N VAL A 142 6.77 -8.94 0.88
CA VAL A 142 7.65 -7.76 0.88
C VAL A 142 8.93 -8.04 0.11
N ALA A 143 9.62 -9.15 0.38
CA ALA A 143 10.85 -9.51 -0.32
C ALA A 143 10.63 -9.73 -1.82
N THR A 144 9.50 -10.33 -2.20
CA THR A 144 9.13 -10.53 -3.62
C THR A 144 8.89 -9.19 -4.32
N SER A 145 8.11 -8.30 -3.71
CA SER A 145 7.85 -6.97 -4.25
C SER A 145 9.11 -6.08 -4.28
N ASP A 146 10.01 -6.22 -3.31
CA ASP A 146 11.32 -5.54 -3.33
C ASP A 146 12.18 -6.02 -4.49
N LEU A 147 12.22 -7.33 -4.74
CA LEU A 147 12.98 -7.89 -5.87
C LEU A 147 12.44 -7.39 -7.22
N GLU A 148 11.12 -7.37 -7.39
CA GLU A 148 10.47 -6.87 -8.62
C GLU A 148 10.75 -5.39 -8.84
N ARG A 149 10.62 -4.56 -7.80
CA ARG A 149 10.95 -3.13 -7.89
C ARG A 149 12.44 -2.89 -8.15
N ALA A 150 13.32 -3.62 -7.48
CA ALA A 150 14.77 -3.49 -7.67
C ALA A 150 15.19 -3.90 -9.08
N HIS A 151 14.56 -4.95 -9.64
CA HIS A 151 14.78 -5.33 -11.03
C HIS A 151 14.40 -4.22 -12.01
N LEU A 152 13.26 -3.54 -11.77
CA LEU A 152 12.81 -2.41 -12.59
C LEU A 152 13.70 -1.17 -12.44
N ARG A 153 14.22 -0.92 -11.23
CA ARG A 153 15.11 0.22 -10.92
C ARG A 153 16.58 -0.06 -11.24
N GLU A 154 16.90 -1.29 -11.62
CA GLU A 154 18.26 -1.76 -11.87
C GLU A 154 19.19 -1.57 -10.66
N ASP A 155 18.67 -1.83 -9.46
CA ASP A 155 19.41 -1.75 -8.20
C ASP A 155 19.93 -3.14 -7.80
N PRO A 156 21.21 -3.48 -8.09
CA PRO A 156 21.72 -4.83 -7.89
C PRO A 156 21.82 -5.23 -6.42
N ASP A 157 22.03 -4.29 -5.50
CA ASP A 157 22.21 -4.59 -4.08
C ASP A 157 20.87 -4.92 -3.43
N VAL A 158 19.82 -4.16 -3.77
CA VAL A 158 18.45 -4.48 -3.33
C VAL A 158 17.98 -5.79 -3.97
N CYS A 159 18.29 -6.04 -5.24
CA CYS A 159 17.98 -7.32 -5.90
C CYS A 159 18.60 -8.51 -5.15
N GLU A 160 19.88 -8.45 -4.84
CA GLU A 160 20.58 -9.52 -4.11
C GLU A 160 19.98 -9.74 -2.72
N SER A 161 19.79 -8.66 -1.96
CA SER A 161 19.20 -8.73 -0.61
C SER A 161 17.77 -9.30 -0.63
N ALA A 162 16.93 -8.83 -1.56
CA ALA A 162 15.56 -9.31 -1.72
C ALA A 162 15.50 -10.79 -2.11
N TYR A 163 16.33 -11.22 -3.06
CA TYR A 163 16.47 -12.64 -3.42
C TYR A 163 16.84 -13.50 -2.21
N ARG A 164 17.83 -13.07 -1.41
CA ARG A 164 18.26 -13.83 -0.21
C ARG A 164 17.15 -13.92 0.83
N ARG A 165 16.37 -12.84 1.04
CA ARG A 165 15.19 -12.87 1.92
C ARG A 165 14.12 -13.85 1.41
N ILE A 166 13.88 -13.91 0.09
CA ILE A 166 12.95 -14.90 -0.49
C ILE A 166 13.43 -16.32 -0.19
N VAL A 167 14.69 -16.65 -0.53
CA VAL A 167 15.27 -17.98 -0.31
C VAL A 167 15.18 -18.40 1.17
N ALA A 168 15.44 -17.47 2.09
CA ALA A 168 15.35 -17.76 3.53
C ALA A 168 13.90 -17.95 4.02
N THR A 169 12.93 -17.27 3.41
CA THR A 169 11.54 -17.24 3.91
C THR A 169 10.66 -18.33 3.30
N VAL A 170 10.93 -18.74 2.06
CA VAL A 170 10.14 -19.77 1.33
C VAL A 170 9.92 -21.04 2.16
N PRO A 171 10.94 -21.68 2.76
CA PRO A 171 10.73 -22.93 3.52
C PRO A 171 9.78 -22.77 4.71
N THR A 172 9.81 -21.62 5.38
CA THR A 172 8.91 -21.34 6.51
C THR A 172 7.46 -21.18 6.06
N VAL A 173 7.22 -20.54 4.92
CA VAL A 173 5.87 -20.36 4.38
C VAL A 173 5.34 -21.65 3.77
N GLU A 174 6.20 -22.44 3.12
CA GLU A 174 5.87 -23.76 2.58
C GLU A 174 5.46 -24.78 3.64
N ALA A 175 6.04 -24.70 4.83
CA ALA A 175 5.62 -25.52 5.97
C ALA A 175 4.20 -25.17 6.45
N GLY A 176 3.68 -24.01 6.06
CA GLY A 176 2.28 -23.63 6.27
C GLY A 176 1.31 -24.48 5.44
N THR A 177 0.08 -24.62 5.92
CA THR A 177 -0.93 -25.47 5.29
C THR A 177 -1.99 -24.70 4.52
N GLN A 178 -1.97 -23.36 4.53
CA GLN A 178 -3.03 -22.58 3.89
C GLN A 178 -2.85 -22.60 2.36
N PRO A 179 -3.93 -22.80 1.57
CA PRO A 179 -3.84 -22.78 0.11
C PRO A 179 -3.20 -21.51 -0.45
N ARG A 180 -3.45 -20.37 0.21
CA ARG A 180 -2.92 -19.05 -0.16
C ARG A 180 -1.41 -18.90 0.09
N ASP A 181 -0.85 -19.70 0.98
CA ASP A 181 0.59 -19.75 1.22
C ASP A 181 1.31 -20.39 0.03
N LYS A 182 0.70 -21.45 -0.54
CA LYS A 182 1.23 -22.13 -1.72
C LYS A 182 1.32 -21.19 -2.92
N GLU A 183 0.29 -20.38 -3.16
CA GLU A 183 0.31 -19.42 -4.26
C GLU A 183 1.40 -18.36 -4.08
N ALA A 184 1.54 -17.81 -2.86
CA ALA A 184 2.58 -16.83 -2.53
C ALA A 184 3.99 -17.42 -2.71
N VAL A 185 4.20 -18.66 -2.27
CA VAL A 185 5.46 -19.39 -2.47
C VAL A 185 5.77 -19.57 -3.94
N GLU A 186 4.80 -20.05 -4.73
CA GLU A 186 5.03 -20.32 -6.16
C GLU A 186 5.29 -19.02 -6.94
N HIS A 187 4.61 -17.94 -6.57
CA HIS A 187 4.93 -16.62 -7.11
C HIS A 187 6.35 -16.19 -6.76
N ALA A 188 6.73 -16.27 -5.48
CA ALA A 188 8.07 -15.88 -5.03
C ALA A 188 9.17 -16.70 -5.72
N LYS A 189 8.98 -18.03 -5.84
CA LYS A 189 9.92 -18.93 -6.53
C LYS A 189 10.13 -18.54 -7.99
N ARG A 190 9.07 -18.15 -8.72
CA ARG A 190 9.18 -17.64 -10.09
C ARG A 190 9.91 -16.30 -10.14
N SER A 191 9.58 -15.39 -9.23
CA SER A 191 10.20 -14.06 -9.17
C SER A 191 11.70 -14.12 -8.84
N ARG A 192 12.21 -15.20 -8.22
CA ARG A 192 13.66 -15.38 -7.97
C ARG A 192 14.53 -15.25 -9.22
N LEU A 193 14.02 -15.59 -10.41
CA LEU A 193 14.77 -15.45 -11.67
C LEU A 193 15.15 -14.00 -12.00
N LEU A 194 14.45 -13.02 -11.42
CA LEU A 194 14.79 -11.62 -11.55
C LEU A 194 16.13 -11.27 -10.89
N GLY A 195 16.55 -12.02 -9.87
CA GLY A 195 17.82 -11.81 -9.16
C GLY A 195 19.04 -11.94 -10.07
N PRO A 196 19.27 -13.11 -10.71
CA PRO A 196 20.33 -13.28 -11.71
C PRO A 196 20.28 -12.24 -12.84
N MET A 197 19.10 -11.93 -13.36
CA MET A 197 18.95 -10.93 -14.43
C MET A 197 19.41 -9.54 -13.97
N CYS A 198 19.03 -9.14 -12.75
CA CYS A 198 19.42 -7.86 -12.17
C CYS A 198 20.93 -7.75 -11.95
N LEU A 199 21.55 -8.78 -11.37
CA LEU A 199 23.01 -8.83 -11.18
C LEU A 199 23.76 -8.85 -12.51
N GLY A 200 23.23 -9.53 -13.52
CA GLY A 200 23.80 -9.58 -14.85
C GLY A 200 23.78 -8.24 -15.58
N LYS A 201 22.69 -7.46 -15.44
CA LYS A 201 22.63 -6.07 -15.94
C LYS A 201 23.73 -5.22 -15.31
N ALA A 202 23.99 -5.39 -14.02
CA ALA A 202 25.08 -4.73 -13.29
C ALA A 202 26.47 -5.36 -13.53
N SER A 203 26.63 -6.25 -14.52
CA SER A 203 27.89 -6.95 -14.84
C SER A 203 28.50 -7.78 -13.69
N ARG A 204 27.69 -8.17 -12.68
CA ARG A 204 28.09 -9.06 -11.56
C ARG A 204 27.92 -10.53 -11.95
N CYS A 205 28.53 -10.93 -13.06
CA CYS A 205 28.27 -12.21 -13.73
C CYS A 205 28.52 -13.47 -12.87
N PRO A 206 29.62 -13.57 -12.10
CA PRO A 206 29.82 -14.72 -11.21
C PRO A 206 28.71 -14.87 -10.16
N ALA A 207 28.25 -13.75 -9.58
CA ALA A 207 27.17 -13.76 -8.60
C ALA A 207 25.82 -14.09 -9.23
N ALA A 208 25.55 -13.54 -10.42
CA ALA A 208 24.35 -13.86 -11.21
C ALA A 208 24.28 -15.36 -11.54
N TYR A 209 25.40 -15.96 -11.99
CA TYR A 209 25.46 -17.38 -12.31
C TYR A 209 25.30 -18.26 -11.08
N LYS A 210 25.91 -17.88 -9.95
CA LYS A 210 25.70 -18.56 -8.67
C LYS A 210 24.22 -18.60 -8.29
N MET A 211 23.52 -17.46 -8.33
CA MET A 211 22.08 -17.42 -8.03
C MET A 211 21.26 -18.25 -9.01
N PHE A 212 21.57 -18.20 -10.30
CA PHE A 212 20.89 -19.03 -11.30
C PHE A 212 21.04 -20.52 -11.00
N ASN A 213 22.26 -20.96 -10.66
CA ASN A 213 22.52 -22.35 -10.31
C ASN A 213 21.75 -22.78 -9.07
N GLU A 214 21.71 -21.95 -8.02
CA GLU A 214 20.88 -22.20 -6.83
C GLU A 214 19.40 -22.40 -7.21
N ILE A 215 18.84 -21.54 -8.08
CA ILE A 215 17.44 -21.66 -8.52
C ILE A 215 17.20 -22.95 -9.32
N MET A 216 18.10 -23.30 -10.25
CA MET A 216 17.96 -24.51 -11.07
C MET A 216 18.04 -25.78 -10.23
N VAL A 217 18.98 -25.84 -9.29
CA VAL A 217 19.13 -26.96 -8.35
C VAL A 217 17.87 -27.12 -7.50
N ASP A 218 17.33 -26.03 -6.96
CA ASP A 218 16.06 -26.04 -6.21
C ASP A 218 14.88 -26.57 -7.05
N GLN A 219 14.90 -26.34 -8.36
CA GLN A 219 13.88 -26.83 -9.30
C GLN A 219 14.15 -28.26 -9.80
N GLY A 220 15.18 -28.93 -9.30
CA GLY A 220 15.59 -30.26 -9.76
C GLY A 220 16.10 -30.29 -11.21
N THR A 221 16.50 -29.13 -11.75
CA THR A 221 17.02 -28.99 -13.11
C THR A 221 18.53 -28.78 -13.07
N PRO A 222 19.33 -29.54 -13.82
CA PRO A 222 20.77 -29.31 -13.86
C PRO A 222 21.06 -27.94 -14.50
N PRO A 223 21.90 -27.08 -13.90
CA PRO A 223 22.22 -25.79 -14.47
C PRO A 223 22.96 -25.95 -15.79
N ARG A 224 22.52 -25.20 -16.81
CA ARG A 224 23.15 -25.16 -18.13
C ARG A 224 23.65 -23.76 -18.42
N ILE A 225 24.92 -23.64 -18.82
CA ILE A 225 25.54 -22.34 -19.11
C ILE A 225 24.85 -21.64 -20.29
N GLU A 226 24.32 -22.41 -21.24
CA GLU A 226 23.56 -21.91 -22.40
C GLU A 226 22.24 -21.28 -21.96
N ALA A 227 21.53 -21.91 -21.02
CA ALA A 227 20.29 -21.37 -20.48
C ALA A 227 20.54 -20.08 -19.68
N PHE A 228 21.61 -20.06 -18.87
CA PHE A 228 22.03 -18.83 -18.19
C PHE A 228 22.39 -17.72 -19.18
N SER A 229 23.17 -18.04 -20.21
CA SER A 229 23.62 -17.10 -21.24
C SER A 229 22.46 -16.51 -22.03
N ALA A 230 21.42 -17.32 -22.31
CA ALA A 230 20.20 -16.85 -22.95
C ALA A 230 19.39 -15.89 -22.05
N MET A 231 19.36 -16.15 -20.74
CA MET A 231 18.65 -15.31 -19.77
C MET A 231 19.40 -14.02 -19.44
N VAL A 232 20.73 -14.06 -19.43
CA VAL A 232 21.62 -12.98 -19.00
C VAL A 232 22.69 -12.72 -20.07
N PRO A 233 22.30 -12.16 -21.23
CA PRO A 233 23.20 -12.01 -22.38
C PRO A 233 24.44 -11.14 -22.08
N ASN A 234 24.33 -10.21 -21.13
CA ASN A 234 25.45 -9.35 -20.70
C ASN A 234 26.61 -10.13 -20.07
N CYS A 235 26.39 -11.40 -19.70
CA CYS A 235 27.37 -12.27 -19.06
C CYS A 235 27.97 -13.34 -19.99
N VAL A 236 27.62 -13.34 -21.28
CA VAL A 236 28.24 -14.24 -22.26
C VAL A 236 29.75 -14.01 -22.30
N GLY A 237 30.53 -15.09 -22.08
CA GLY A 237 31.99 -15.06 -22.08
C GLY A 237 32.65 -14.41 -20.85
N LYS A 238 31.89 -14.16 -19.76
CA LYS A 238 32.37 -13.50 -18.54
C LYS A 238 32.27 -14.37 -17.27
N LEU A 239 32.13 -15.68 -17.43
CA LEU A 239 32.05 -16.66 -16.33
C LEU A 239 33.36 -17.43 -16.18
#